data_AF-A0A084B1W5-F1
#
_entry.id   AF-A0A084B1W5-F1
#
_cell.length_a   1.000
_cell.length_b   1.000
_cell.length_c   1.000
_cell.angle_alpha   90.00
_cell.angle_beta   90.00
_cell.angle_gamma   90.00
#
_symmetry.space_group_name_H-M   'P 1'
#
loop_
_entity.id
_entity.type
_entity.pdbx_description
1 polymer ?
#
loop_
_entity_poly.entity_id
_entity_poly.type
_entity_poly.pdbx_seq_one_letter_code
_entity_poly.pdbx_strand_id
1 'polypeptide(L)'
;MATYQSVHLATRPNGFIVPGETFQIKMHDVPSASTLQDGEILLRVLYLSVDPAMRSWLDDKRSYHTPVQIGEVMHGFSIGVIEDSRSTKVPKGTYATASTGWTEIVRLHEYSLSVVDTQPGIGLTDWLGCLGFTGMTAYFGIVDVAKAQPGNLVVGAKVIGIAGSEKKCKWLTDEMGFDGALNYKAPNFKANFNSATEGLIDVFFDNVGGPILDMAL
;
A
#
# COMPACT_ATOMS: atom_id res chain seq x y z
N MET A 1 -17.20 -29.71 0.12
CA MET A 1 -17.41 -28.33 0.61
C MET A 1 -16.57 -27.40 -0.25
N ALA A 2 -16.95 -26.13 -0.41
CA ALA A 2 -16.09 -25.18 -1.09
C ALA A 2 -14.85 -24.90 -0.25
N THR A 3 -13.70 -24.70 -0.89
CA THR A 3 -12.42 -24.41 -0.23
C THR A 3 -11.85 -23.09 -0.72
N TYR A 4 -11.01 -22.44 0.10
CA TYR A 4 -10.30 -21.22 -0.26
C TYR A 4 -8.82 -21.30 0.15
N GLN A 5 -8.01 -20.40 -0.43
CA GLN A 5 -6.57 -20.31 -0.21
C GLN A 5 -6.19 -19.14 0.69
N SER A 6 -5.12 -19.35 1.47
CA SER A 6 -4.38 -18.26 2.09
C SER A 6 -2.88 -18.51 2.02
N VAL A 7 -2.11 -17.41 2.02
CA VAL A 7 -0.66 -17.42 1.91
C VAL A 7 -0.06 -17.16 3.29
N HIS A 8 0.76 -18.10 3.74
CA HIS A 8 1.36 -18.08 5.07
C HIS A 8 2.87 -17.90 4.99
N LEU A 9 3.43 -17.14 5.93
CA LEU A 9 4.88 -17.08 6.12
C LEU A 9 5.39 -18.46 6.53
N ALA A 10 6.29 -19.05 5.75
CA ALA A 10 6.87 -20.36 6.02
C ALA A 10 8.28 -20.24 6.63
N THR A 11 9.09 -19.33 6.10
CA THR A 11 10.45 -19.06 6.57
C THR A 11 10.76 -17.58 6.49
N ARG A 12 11.61 -17.08 7.40
CA ARG A 12 12.04 -15.67 7.34
C ARG A 12 13.06 -15.50 6.21
N PRO A 13 12.85 -14.56 5.27
CA PRO A 13 13.75 -14.38 4.14
C PRO A 13 15.08 -13.77 4.59
N ASN A 14 16.20 -14.33 4.13
CA ASN A 14 17.50 -13.67 4.22
C ASN A 14 17.79 -12.95 2.89
N GLY A 15 17.55 -11.64 2.85
CA GLY A 15 17.58 -10.86 1.63
C GLY A 15 16.27 -10.97 0.84
N PHE A 16 16.29 -11.70 -0.28
CA PHE A 16 15.17 -11.80 -1.22
C PHE A 16 14.07 -12.76 -0.75
N ILE A 17 12.85 -12.53 -1.26
CA ILE A 17 11.74 -13.48 -1.15
C ILE A 17 11.99 -14.61 -2.14
N VAL A 18 11.96 -15.85 -1.67
CA VAL A 18 12.17 -17.05 -2.49
C VAL A 18 10.83 -17.77 -2.69
N PRO A 19 10.29 -17.83 -3.93
CA PRO A 19 9.04 -18.54 -4.22
C PRO A 19 9.11 -20.01 -3.79
N GLY A 20 8.09 -20.47 -3.07
CA GLY A 20 8.01 -21.84 -2.55
C GLY A 20 8.79 -22.10 -1.25
N GLU A 21 9.58 -21.14 -0.78
CA GLU A 21 10.32 -21.25 0.50
C GLU A 21 9.83 -20.21 1.52
N THR A 22 9.81 -18.93 1.15
CA THR A 22 9.40 -17.86 2.08
C THR A 22 7.92 -17.96 2.44
N PHE A 23 7.09 -18.36 1.48
CA PHE A 23 5.65 -18.48 1.65
C PHE A 23 5.15 -19.86 1.21
N GLN A 24 4.10 -20.31 1.88
CA GLN A 24 3.35 -21.51 1.54
C GLN A 24 1.85 -21.18 1.40
N ILE A 25 1.17 -21.85 0.48
CA ILE A 25 -0.28 -21.78 0.34
C ILE A 25 -0.92 -22.84 1.23
N LYS A 26 -1.96 -22.47 1.97
CA LYS A 26 -2.80 -23.40 2.72
C LYS A 26 -4.23 -23.37 2.19
N MET A 27 -4.84 -24.54 2.13
CA MET A 27 -6.25 -24.72 1.78
C MET A 27 -7.09 -24.78 3.05
N HIS A 28 -8.25 -24.16 3.02
CA HIS A 28 -9.21 -24.11 4.13
C HIS A 28 -10.62 -24.35 3.61
N ASP A 29 -11.50 -24.88 4.45
CA ASP A 29 -12.93 -24.94 4.14
C ASP A 29 -13.57 -23.56 4.29
N VAL A 30 -14.42 -23.18 3.34
CA VAL A 30 -15.18 -21.91 3.43
C VAL A 30 -16.10 -21.95 4.66
N PRO A 31 -16.01 -20.98 5.58
CA PRO A 31 -16.91 -20.92 6.73
C PRO A 31 -18.38 -20.82 6.29
N SER A 32 -19.27 -21.55 6.96
CA SER A 32 -20.70 -21.43 6.68
C SER A 32 -21.25 -20.12 7.25
N ALA A 33 -22.11 -19.43 6.50
CA ALA A 33 -22.83 -18.25 6.96
C ALA A 33 -23.59 -18.46 8.29
N SER A 34 -24.03 -19.70 8.57
CA SER A 34 -24.71 -20.05 9.82
C SER A 34 -23.80 -19.96 11.05
N THR A 35 -22.49 -19.99 10.86
CA THR A 35 -21.48 -19.93 11.94
C THR A 35 -21.07 -18.51 12.33
N LEU A 36 -21.54 -17.49 11.58
CA LEU A 36 -21.30 -16.09 11.90
C LEU A 36 -22.07 -15.70 13.17
N GLN A 37 -21.38 -15.02 14.07
CA GLN A 37 -21.93 -14.39 15.27
C GLN A 37 -22.44 -12.97 14.96
N ASP A 38 -23.17 -12.36 15.90
CA ASP A 38 -23.70 -10.99 15.75
C ASP A 38 -22.58 -10.00 15.44
N GLY A 39 -22.77 -9.19 14.39
CA GLY A 39 -21.76 -8.22 13.93
C GLY A 39 -20.61 -8.83 13.11
N GLU A 40 -20.50 -10.16 13.01
CA GLU A 40 -19.54 -10.80 12.12
C GLU A 40 -20.01 -10.82 10.66
N ILE A 41 -19.02 -10.80 9.79
CA ILE A 41 -19.17 -10.81 8.34
C ILE A 41 -18.15 -11.77 7.73
N LEU A 42 -18.53 -12.36 6.61
CA LEU A 42 -17.64 -13.11 5.73
C LEU A 42 -17.32 -12.23 4.53
N LEU A 43 -16.05 -11.85 4.38
CA LEU A 43 -15.58 -11.02 3.28
C LEU A 43 -14.77 -11.90 2.32
N ARG A 44 -15.14 -11.85 1.04
CA ARG A 44 -14.37 -12.45 -0.05
C ARG A 44 -13.45 -11.39 -0.65
N VAL A 45 -12.15 -11.64 -0.59
CA VAL A 45 -11.11 -10.73 -1.07
C VAL A 45 -11.07 -10.76 -2.60
N LEU A 46 -10.95 -9.57 -3.20
CA LEU A 46 -10.90 -9.36 -4.65
C LEU A 46 -9.54 -8.81 -5.08
N TYR A 47 -8.98 -7.90 -4.28
CA TYR A 47 -7.70 -7.26 -4.55
C TYR A 47 -6.86 -7.20 -3.28
N LEU A 48 -5.56 -7.41 -3.42
CA LEU A 48 -4.57 -7.24 -2.36
C LEU A 48 -3.68 -6.04 -2.67
N SER A 49 -3.40 -5.23 -1.65
CA SER A 49 -2.30 -4.28 -1.71
C SER A 49 -0.98 -5.03 -1.55
N VAL A 50 0.04 -4.62 -2.31
CA VAL A 50 1.40 -5.15 -2.18
C VAL A 50 2.33 -3.98 -1.92
N ASP A 51 2.68 -3.79 -0.65
CA ASP A 51 3.35 -2.60 -0.16
C ASP A 51 4.82 -2.89 0.20
N PRO A 52 5.79 -2.00 -0.11
CA PRO A 52 7.19 -2.21 0.25
C PRO A 52 7.39 -2.45 1.75
N ALA A 53 6.57 -1.81 2.60
CA ALA A 53 6.58 -1.97 4.05
C ALA A 53 6.41 -3.43 4.49
N MET A 54 5.70 -4.25 3.71
CA MET A 54 5.49 -5.68 3.97
C MET A 54 6.80 -6.44 4.14
N ARG A 55 7.88 -6.03 3.45
CA ARG A 55 9.19 -6.66 3.61
C ARG A 55 9.70 -6.52 5.03
N SER A 56 9.48 -5.39 5.68
CA SER A 56 9.91 -5.16 7.06
C SER A 56 9.07 -5.96 8.06
N TRP A 57 7.82 -6.26 7.74
CA TRP A 57 6.95 -7.05 8.62
C TRP A 57 7.38 -8.52 8.71
N LEU A 58 8.22 -8.99 7.79
CA LEU A 58 8.80 -10.35 7.81
C LEU A 58 10.03 -10.45 8.74
N ASP A 59 10.63 -9.33 9.10
CA ASP A 59 11.76 -9.30 10.02
C ASP A 59 11.27 -9.35 11.47
N ASP A 60 11.86 -10.23 12.29
CA ASP A 60 11.48 -10.41 13.70
C ASP A 60 12.08 -9.34 14.61
N LYS A 61 11.77 -8.08 14.30
CA LYS A 61 12.31 -6.91 14.97
C LYS A 61 11.20 -5.96 15.32
N ARG A 62 11.41 -5.19 16.38
CA ARG A 62 10.47 -4.14 16.78
C ARG A 62 10.30 -3.14 15.64
N SER A 63 9.05 -2.91 15.25
CA SER A 63 8.62 -1.91 14.28
C SER A 63 7.29 -1.30 14.73
N TYR A 64 6.76 -0.36 13.96
CA TYR A 64 5.42 0.21 14.18
C TYR A 64 4.29 -0.79 13.87
N HIS A 65 4.59 -1.83 13.08
CA HIS A 65 3.72 -2.97 12.82
C HIS A 65 4.27 -4.23 13.47
N THR A 66 3.40 -5.05 14.06
CA THR A 66 3.79 -6.35 14.62
C THR A 66 4.34 -7.25 13.51
N PRO A 67 5.49 -7.94 13.71
CA PRO A 67 6.01 -8.86 12.72
C PRO A 67 5.07 -10.04 12.46
N VAL A 68 4.98 -10.45 11.19
CA VAL A 68 4.32 -11.69 10.78
C VAL A 68 5.08 -12.86 11.38
N GLN A 69 4.35 -13.74 12.06
CA GLN A 69 4.93 -14.94 12.68
C GLN A 69 4.97 -16.10 11.69
N ILE A 70 5.94 -17.02 11.89
CA ILE A 70 6.01 -18.23 11.07
C ILE A 70 4.71 -19.03 11.24
N GLY A 71 4.11 -19.43 10.12
CA GLY A 71 2.84 -20.14 10.05
C GLY A 71 1.61 -19.22 10.01
N GLU A 72 1.76 -17.93 10.27
CA GLU A 72 0.69 -16.93 10.18
C GLU A 72 0.40 -16.55 8.73
N VAL A 73 -0.84 -16.11 8.44
CA VAL A 73 -1.20 -15.50 7.16
C VAL A 73 -0.37 -14.23 6.97
N MET A 74 0.18 -14.03 5.77
CA MET A 74 0.89 -12.79 5.44
C MET A 74 -0.04 -11.59 5.64
N HIS A 75 0.37 -10.62 6.44
CA HIS A 75 -0.41 -9.41 6.68
C HIS A 75 -0.56 -8.58 5.40
N GLY A 76 -1.67 -7.84 5.30
CA GLY A 76 -1.93 -7.00 4.14
C GLY A 76 -3.33 -6.40 4.12
N PHE A 77 -3.43 -5.31 3.38
CA PHE A 77 -4.70 -4.62 3.13
C PHE A 77 -5.33 -5.13 1.84
N SER A 78 -6.66 -5.13 1.81
CA SER A 78 -7.40 -5.65 0.66
C SER A 78 -8.69 -4.89 0.41
N ILE A 79 -9.23 -5.08 -0.79
CA ILE A 79 -10.64 -4.80 -1.10
C ILE A 79 -11.35 -6.14 -1.23
N GLY A 80 -12.51 -6.25 -0.62
CA GLY A 80 -13.40 -7.39 -0.78
C GLY A 80 -14.85 -7.02 -0.94
N VAL A 81 -15.66 -8.04 -1.17
CA VAL A 81 -17.12 -7.97 -1.16
C VAL A 81 -17.65 -8.82 -0.02
N ILE A 82 -18.63 -8.30 0.70
CA ILE A 82 -19.28 -9.04 1.78
C ILE A 82 -20.11 -10.18 1.17
N GLU A 83 -19.69 -11.41 1.42
CA GLU A 83 -20.35 -12.60 0.94
C GLU A 83 -21.49 -13.01 1.87
N ASP A 84 -21.33 -12.87 3.18
CA ASP A 84 -22.42 -13.08 4.16
C ASP A 84 -22.23 -12.16 5.37
N SER A 85 -23.33 -11.84 6.05
CA SER A 85 -23.33 -10.84 7.11
C SER A 85 -24.35 -11.12 8.21
N ARG A 86 -23.92 -10.94 9.46
CA ARG A 86 -24.76 -10.82 10.66
C ARG A 86 -24.74 -9.39 11.21
N SER A 87 -24.24 -8.44 10.43
CA SER A 87 -24.30 -7.01 10.72
C SER A 87 -25.66 -6.44 10.30
N THR A 88 -26.22 -5.54 11.11
CA THR A 88 -27.40 -4.74 10.73
C THR A 88 -27.03 -3.51 9.89
N LYS A 89 -25.74 -3.20 9.76
CA LYS A 89 -25.22 -2.00 9.08
C LYS A 89 -24.57 -2.31 7.73
N VAL A 90 -24.00 -3.50 7.60
CA VAL A 90 -23.21 -3.91 6.43
C VAL A 90 -23.87 -5.09 5.74
N PRO A 91 -24.68 -4.88 4.69
CA PRO A 91 -25.35 -5.96 4.00
C PRO A 91 -24.41 -6.77 3.09
N LYS A 92 -24.86 -7.98 2.72
CA LYS A 92 -24.24 -8.79 1.66
C LYS A 92 -24.18 -8.00 0.35
N GLY A 93 -23.08 -8.13 -0.39
CA GLY A 93 -22.82 -7.42 -1.64
C GLY A 93 -22.13 -6.06 -1.48
N THR A 94 -21.98 -5.56 -0.25
CA THR A 94 -21.21 -4.33 0.01
C THR A 94 -19.73 -4.55 -0.28
N TYR A 95 -19.08 -3.58 -0.93
CA TYR A 95 -17.63 -3.55 -1.07
C TYR A 95 -17.00 -2.83 0.11
N ALA A 96 -15.84 -3.30 0.55
CA ALA A 96 -15.13 -2.71 1.68
C ALA A 96 -13.61 -2.92 1.58
N THR A 97 -12.85 -2.04 2.22
CA THR A 97 -11.44 -2.26 2.54
C THR A 97 -11.29 -2.83 3.94
N ALA A 98 -10.27 -3.68 4.14
CA ALA A 98 -9.92 -4.21 5.46
C ALA A 98 -8.47 -4.71 5.51
N SER A 99 -7.93 -4.87 6.71
CA SER A 99 -6.68 -5.61 6.94
C SER A 99 -6.99 -7.10 7.03
N THR A 100 -6.97 -7.79 5.89
CA THR A 100 -7.39 -9.20 5.79
C THR A 100 -6.23 -10.17 5.80
N GLY A 101 -5.02 -9.69 5.48
CA GLY A 101 -3.93 -10.55 5.04
C GLY A 101 -4.19 -11.16 3.67
N TRP A 102 -3.22 -11.95 3.21
CA TRP A 102 -3.26 -12.64 1.93
C TRP A 102 -4.09 -13.91 2.02
N THR A 103 -5.41 -13.74 1.86
CA THR A 103 -6.41 -14.82 1.89
C THR A 103 -7.52 -14.49 0.92
N GLU A 104 -8.17 -15.51 0.36
CA GLU A 104 -9.33 -15.33 -0.51
C GLU A 104 -10.61 -15.04 0.29
N ILE A 105 -10.71 -15.55 1.52
CA ILE A 105 -11.86 -15.35 2.41
C ILE A 105 -11.37 -15.07 3.82
N VAL A 106 -12.05 -14.15 4.50
CA VAL A 106 -11.80 -13.86 5.90
C VAL A 106 -13.11 -13.56 6.62
N ARG A 107 -13.20 -14.03 7.87
CA ARG A 107 -14.24 -13.63 8.81
C ARG A 107 -13.70 -12.49 9.66
N LEU A 108 -14.43 -11.40 9.73
CA LEU A 108 -14.11 -10.23 10.54
C LEU A 108 -15.38 -9.65 11.17
N HIS A 109 -15.22 -8.72 12.10
CA HIS A 109 -16.33 -7.95 12.65
C HIS A 109 -16.57 -6.68 11.81
N GLU A 110 -17.80 -6.18 11.77
CA GLU A 110 -18.20 -4.98 11.01
C GLU A 110 -17.36 -3.71 11.30
N TYR A 111 -16.74 -3.59 12.47
CA TYR A 111 -15.91 -2.43 12.82
C TYR A 111 -14.48 -2.52 12.29
N SER A 112 -14.08 -3.68 11.75
CA SER A 112 -12.73 -3.92 11.22
C SER A 112 -12.61 -3.60 9.73
N LEU A 113 -13.64 -3.01 9.13
CA LEU A 113 -13.64 -2.62 7.72
C LEU A 113 -14.03 -1.16 7.53
N SER A 114 -13.79 -0.66 6.32
CA SER A 114 -14.34 0.60 5.82
C SER A 114 -15.11 0.32 4.54
N VAL A 115 -16.40 0.69 4.52
CA VAL A 115 -17.24 0.53 3.33
C VAL A 115 -16.69 1.40 2.21
N VAL A 116 -16.60 0.81 1.02
CA VAL A 116 -16.14 1.47 -0.20
C VAL A 116 -17.33 1.96 -0.99
N ASP A 117 -17.27 3.22 -1.41
CA ASP A 117 -18.23 3.80 -2.35
C ASP A 117 -17.64 3.83 -3.76
N THR A 118 -18.41 3.36 -4.73
CA THR A 118 -18.04 3.41 -6.15
C THR A 118 -18.94 4.39 -6.86
N GLN A 119 -18.35 5.42 -7.46
CA GLN A 119 -19.05 6.45 -8.22
C GLN A 119 -18.47 6.52 -9.63
N PRO A 120 -19.18 7.11 -10.61
CA PRO A 120 -18.63 7.31 -11.94
C PRO A 120 -17.24 7.98 -11.89
N GLY A 121 -16.22 7.30 -12.42
CA GLY A 121 -14.83 7.77 -12.39
C GLY A 121 -13.99 7.32 -11.18
N ILE A 122 -14.58 6.65 -10.18
CA ILE A 122 -13.87 6.04 -9.04
C ILE A 122 -14.04 4.52 -9.10
N GLY A 123 -12.96 3.83 -9.42
CA GLY A 123 -12.89 2.37 -9.43
C GLY A 123 -12.64 1.80 -8.03
N LEU A 124 -12.92 0.51 -7.85
CA LEU A 124 -12.64 -0.17 -6.59
C LEU A 124 -11.16 -0.05 -6.19
N THR A 125 -10.24 -0.31 -7.13
CA THR A 125 -8.79 -0.32 -6.87
C THR A 125 -8.23 1.02 -6.43
N ASP A 126 -8.93 2.13 -6.69
CA ASP A 126 -8.51 3.46 -6.23
C ASP A 126 -8.46 3.53 -4.69
N TRP A 127 -9.26 2.70 -4.01
CA TRP A 127 -9.30 2.57 -2.56
C TRP A 127 -8.12 1.78 -1.96
N LEU A 128 -7.25 1.18 -2.79
CA LEU A 128 -5.91 0.73 -2.36
C LEU A 128 -4.80 1.70 -2.80
N GLY A 129 -5.11 2.63 -3.70
CA GLY A 129 -4.21 3.65 -4.22
C GLY A 129 -4.51 5.04 -3.65
N CYS A 130 -4.87 5.97 -4.54
CA CYS A 130 -5.06 7.39 -4.23
C CYS A 130 -6.12 7.69 -3.14
N LEU A 131 -7.13 6.84 -2.99
CA LEU A 131 -8.15 6.95 -1.94
C LEU A 131 -7.86 6.03 -0.75
N GLY A 132 -6.80 5.22 -0.85
CA GLY A 132 -6.37 4.27 0.18
C GLY A 132 -5.23 4.80 1.06
N PHE A 133 -4.58 3.87 1.75
CA PHE A 133 -3.51 4.17 2.70
C PHE A 133 -2.30 4.87 2.05
N THR A 134 -1.97 4.51 0.81
CA THR A 134 -0.88 5.14 0.05
C THR A 134 -1.20 6.59 -0.28
N GLY A 135 -2.43 6.88 -0.73
CA GLY A 135 -2.93 8.24 -0.93
C GLY A 135 -2.95 9.08 0.34
N MET A 136 -3.44 8.52 1.46
CA MET A 136 -3.42 9.20 2.76
C MET A 136 -1.99 9.50 3.23
N THR A 137 -1.06 8.58 3.02
CA THR A 137 0.37 8.80 3.35
C THR A 137 0.94 9.99 2.58
N ALA A 138 0.66 10.06 1.26
CA ALA A 138 1.09 11.19 0.45
C ALA A 138 0.42 12.50 0.90
N TYR A 139 -0.90 12.48 1.12
CA TYR A 139 -1.66 13.66 1.53
C TYR A 139 -1.16 14.24 2.85
N PHE A 140 -1.12 13.44 3.93
CA PHE A 140 -0.69 13.94 5.24
C PHE A 140 0.81 14.23 5.29
N GLY A 141 1.64 13.44 4.59
CA GLY A 141 3.07 13.73 4.51
C GLY A 141 3.36 15.07 3.84
N ILE A 142 2.59 15.46 2.82
CA ILE A 142 2.75 16.74 2.13
C ILE A 142 2.07 17.89 2.88
N VAL A 143 0.81 17.71 3.29
CA VAL A 143 -0.03 18.79 3.82
C VAL A 143 0.22 19.07 5.29
N ASP A 144 0.43 18.03 6.10
CA ASP A 144 0.55 18.17 7.56
C ASP A 144 2.01 18.16 8.03
N VAL A 145 2.81 17.21 7.52
CA VAL A 145 4.23 17.08 7.91
C VAL A 145 5.08 18.13 7.21
N ALA A 146 5.06 18.14 5.87
CA ALA A 146 5.82 19.10 5.07
C ALA A 146 5.17 20.50 5.04
N LYS A 147 3.90 20.61 5.43
CA LYS A 147 3.13 21.88 5.49
C LYS A 147 3.10 22.65 4.18
N ALA A 148 3.05 21.93 3.08
CA ALA A 148 3.04 22.54 1.76
C ALA A 148 1.61 23.01 1.40
N GLN A 149 1.39 24.33 1.42
CA GLN A 149 0.13 25.03 1.20
C GLN A 149 0.24 26.05 0.03
N PRO A 150 -0.89 26.56 -0.51
CA PRO A 150 -0.85 27.70 -1.43
C PRO A 150 -0.21 28.93 -0.79
N GLY A 151 0.79 29.51 -1.45
CA GLY A 151 1.63 30.58 -0.89
C GLY A 151 2.77 30.08 0.00
N ASN A 152 2.84 28.78 0.27
CA ASN A 152 3.98 28.11 0.89
C ASN A 152 4.08 26.65 0.43
N LEU A 153 4.66 26.43 -0.76
CA LEU A 153 5.32 25.17 -1.16
C LEU A 153 4.62 24.02 -1.91
N VAL A 154 3.30 24.01 -2.21
CA VAL A 154 2.78 22.99 -3.16
C VAL A 154 1.93 23.55 -4.28
N VAL A 155 1.00 24.47 -4.01
CA VAL A 155 0.30 25.13 -5.12
C VAL A 155 1.23 26.18 -5.72
N GLY A 156 1.77 25.86 -6.89
CA GLY A 156 2.77 26.66 -7.61
C GLY A 156 4.23 26.30 -7.31
N ALA A 157 4.49 25.16 -6.66
CA ALA A 157 5.86 24.70 -6.43
C ALA A 157 6.46 24.04 -7.67
N LYS A 158 7.78 24.15 -7.81
CA LYS A 158 8.56 23.36 -8.77
C LYS A 158 8.73 21.95 -8.21
N VAL A 159 8.16 20.95 -8.88
CA VAL A 159 8.18 19.55 -8.46
C VAL A 159 9.14 18.75 -9.33
N ILE A 160 10.17 18.18 -8.70
CA ILE A 160 11.16 17.32 -9.34
C ILE A 160 11.05 15.89 -8.79
N GLY A 161 10.79 14.94 -9.68
CA GLY A 161 10.65 13.52 -9.33
C GLY A 161 11.95 12.75 -9.51
N ILE A 162 12.19 11.73 -8.69
CA ILE A 162 13.35 10.84 -8.83
C ILE A 162 12.84 9.42 -9.07
N ALA A 163 13.28 8.79 -10.16
CA ALA A 163 12.84 7.45 -10.54
C ALA A 163 13.98 6.59 -11.10
N GLY A 164 13.78 5.28 -11.20
CA GLY A 164 14.84 4.33 -11.57
C GLY A 164 14.92 3.96 -13.05
N SER A 165 14.28 4.73 -13.94
CA SER A 165 14.30 4.48 -15.39
C SER A 165 13.76 5.69 -16.15
N GLU A 166 14.26 5.91 -17.37
CA GLU A 166 13.78 6.97 -18.27
C GLU A 166 12.27 6.90 -18.54
N LYS A 167 11.72 5.69 -18.71
CA LYS A 167 10.28 5.50 -18.92
C LYS A 167 9.45 6.10 -17.76
N LYS A 168 9.89 5.90 -16.53
CA LYS A 168 9.22 6.46 -15.33
C LYS A 168 9.41 7.97 -15.26
N CYS A 169 10.62 8.47 -15.55
CA CYS A 169 10.89 9.90 -15.58
C CYS A 169 10.00 10.62 -16.61
N LYS A 170 9.87 10.08 -17.82
CA LYS A 170 8.98 10.61 -18.86
C LYS A 170 7.51 10.60 -18.44
N TRP A 171 7.05 9.52 -17.81
CA TRP A 171 5.67 9.45 -17.32
C TRP A 171 5.39 10.51 -16.25
N LEU A 172 6.35 10.80 -15.36
CA LEU A 172 6.22 11.86 -14.36
C LEU A 172 6.04 13.25 -15.01
N THR A 173 6.83 13.56 -16.04
CA THR A 173 6.75 14.87 -16.70
C THR A 173 5.54 14.99 -17.64
N ASP A 174 5.26 13.95 -18.42
CA ASP A 174 4.30 14.04 -19.52
C ASP A 174 2.84 13.83 -19.06
N GLU A 175 2.64 12.96 -18.07
CA GLU A 175 1.29 12.55 -17.64
C GLU A 175 0.94 13.11 -16.26
N MET A 176 1.91 13.13 -15.34
CA MET A 176 1.67 13.56 -13.95
C MET A 176 1.93 15.05 -13.72
N GLY A 177 2.46 15.76 -14.72
CA GLY A 177 2.67 17.21 -14.67
C GLY A 177 3.83 17.68 -13.77
N PHE A 178 4.84 16.84 -13.54
CA PHE A 178 6.06 17.25 -12.82
C PHE A 178 6.89 18.22 -13.69
N ASP A 179 7.50 19.24 -13.09
CA ASP A 179 8.38 20.19 -13.77
C ASP A 179 9.69 19.55 -14.26
N GLY A 180 10.07 18.41 -13.68
CA GLY A 180 11.22 17.64 -14.11
C GLY A 180 11.31 16.28 -13.43
N ALA A 181 12.10 15.39 -14.00
CA ALA A 181 12.36 14.09 -13.42
C ALA A 181 13.80 13.62 -13.66
N LEU A 182 14.38 12.95 -12.66
CA LEU A 182 15.77 12.49 -12.66
C LEU A 182 15.83 10.98 -12.54
N ASN A 183 16.58 10.35 -13.44
CA ASN A 183 16.84 8.92 -13.37
C ASN A 183 18.03 8.64 -12.45
N TYR A 184 17.80 8.07 -11.26
CA TYR A 184 18.88 7.84 -10.29
C TYR A 184 19.88 6.77 -10.72
N LYS A 185 19.55 5.96 -11.74
CA LYS A 185 20.47 4.97 -12.32
C LYS A 185 21.33 5.53 -13.44
N ALA A 186 21.11 6.79 -13.86
CA ALA A 186 21.93 7.41 -14.88
C ALA A 186 23.36 7.70 -14.33
N PRO A 187 24.41 7.54 -15.14
CA PRO A 187 25.79 7.73 -14.69
C PRO A 187 26.08 9.16 -14.22
N ASN A 188 25.33 10.14 -14.72
CA ASN A 188 25.43 11.56 -14.38
C ASN A 188 24.40 12.02 -13.33
N PHE A 189 23.71 11.10 -12.64
CA PHE A 189 22.61 11.45 -11.73
C PHE A 189 23.00 12.52 -10.69
N LYS A 190 24.14 12.38 -10.02
CA LYS A 190 24.58 13.35 -9.00
C LYS A 190 24.75 14.76 -9.55
N ALA A 191 25.34 14.90 -10.74
CA ALA A 191 25.50 16.20 -11.38
C ALA A 191 24.14 16.79 -11.78
N ASN A 192 23.25 15.96 -12.32
CA ASN A 192 21.90 16.38 -12.71
C ASN A 192 21.06 16.76 -11.50
N PHE A 193 21.18 16.02 -10.39
CA PHE A 193 20.52 16.32 -9.12
C PHE A 193 20.94 17.72 -8.64
N ASN A 194 22.24 17.94 -8.46
CA ASN A 194 22.77 19.22 -7.99
C ASN A 194 22.34 20.40 -8.89
N SER A 195 22.33 20.22 -10.21
CA SER A 195 21.90 21.25 -11.15
C SER A 195 20.38 21.51 -11.11
N ALA A 196 19.57 20.46 -10.93
CA ALA A 196 18.11 20.59 -10.86
C ALA A 196 17.63 21.24 -9.56
N THR A 197 18.41 21.09 -8.48
CA THR A 197 18.11 21.58 -7.12
C THR A 197 19.03 22.74 -6.68
N GLU A 198 19.70 23.40 -7.63
CA GLU A 198 20.57 24.54 -7.36
C GLU A 198 19.73 25.71 -6.80
N GLY A 199 19.90 26.03 -5.51
CA GLY A 199 19.10 27.06 -4.83
C GLY A 199 18.38 26.64 -3.54
N LEU A 200 18.53 25.38 -3.10
CA LEU A 200 17.92 24.69 -1.94
C LEU A 200 16.67 23.87 -2.27
N ILE A 201 16.49 22.78 -1.51
CA ILE A 201 15.31 21.92 -1.50
C ILE A 201 14.48 22.33 -0.29
N ASP A 202 13.29 22.89 -0.51
CA ASP A 202 12.42 23.28 0.60
C ASP A 202 11.76 22.07 1.28
N VAL A 203 11.34 21.07 0.48
CA VAL A 203 10.77 19.81 0.96
C VAL A 203 11.35 18.65 0.17
N PHE A 204 11.82 17.65 0.92
CA PHE A 204 12.22 16.35 0.39
C PHE A 204 11.27 15.27 0.92
N PHE A 205 10.37 14.79 0.06
CA PHE A 205 9.46 13.69 0.40
C PHE A 205 10.18 12.36 0.21
N ASP A 206 10.79 11.85 1.28
CA ASP A 206 11.67 10.69 1.22
C ASP A 206 10.92 9.35 1.34
N ASN A 207 11.00 8.53 0.29
CA ASN A 207 10.51 7.14 0.26
C ASN A 207 11.64 6.10 0.17
N VAL A 208 12.91 6.53 0.16
CA VAL A 208 14.05 5.67 -0.22
C VAL A 208 15.20 5.70 0.78
N GLY A 209 15.50 6.85 1.39
CA GLY A 209 16.66 7.05 2.25
C GLY A 209 18.00 6.92 1.51
N GLY A 210 19.04 6.62 2.29
CA GLY A 210 20.38 6.28 1.78
C GLY A 210 21.06 7.45 1.04
N PRO A 211 21.92 7.15 0.03
CA PRO A 211 22.70 8.19 -0.65
C PRO A 211 21.89 9.27 -1.36
N ILE A 212 20.61 9.02 -1.67
CA ILE A 212 19.72 10.04 -2.26
C ILE A 212 19.32 11.05 -1.18
N LEU A 213 18.96 10.58 0.02
CA LEU A 213 18.71 11.45 1.17
C LEU A 213 19.97 12.25 1.54
N ASP A 214 21.14 11.62 1.55
CA ASP A 214 22.41 12.30 1.86
C ASP A 214 22.74 13.44 0.88
N MET A 215 22.21 13.41 -0.35
CA MET A 215 22.36 14.50 -1.32
C MET A 215 21.32 15.60 -1.14
N ALA A 216 20.19 15.30 -0.50
CA ALA A 216 19.09 16.24 -0.28
C ALA A 216 19.25 17.07 1.01
N LEU A 217 20.13 16.64 1.93
CA LEU A 217 20.47 17.30 3.19
C LEU A 217 21.69 18.23 3.05
#